data_AF-A0A3E0DA05-F1
#
_entry.id   AF-A0A3E0DA05-F1
#
_cell.length_a   1.000
_cell.length_b   1.000
_cell.length_c   1.000
_cell.angle_alpha   90.00
_cell.angle_beta   90.00
_cell.angle_gamma   90.00
#
_symmetry.space_group_name_H-M   'P 1'
#
loop_
_entity.id
_entity.type
_entity.pdbx_description
1 polymer ?
#
loop_
_entity_poly.entity_id
_entity_poly.type
_entity_poly.pdbx_seq_one_letter_code
_entity_poly.pdbx_strand_id
1 'polypeptide(L)'
;MVQSFTAPPILSSKYTICDKKNVRVVLDLGIQFKDFSWILAGVELSNAQIFTPDQAGRYSLIAKDWQGCAFFADFEVEEKCEPELRYPNAIRTGDPERSFEIYPDNLVDELELFIYNRWGQLIYHCEDKKLEDGVKSSCVWDGTFNSTAVPNSSYSVLLRIRVKGQNLTVVQKTSVTVF
;
A
#
# COMPACT_ATOMS: atom_id res chain seq x y z
N MET A 1 -9.97 43.05 3.08
CA MET A 1 -9.40 41.76 3.53
C MET A 1 -8.80 41.10 2.31
N VAL A 2 -7.52 40.76 2.35
CA VAL A 2 -6.88 40.00 1.26
C VAL A 2 -7.20 38.54 1.51
N GLN A 3 -8.02 37.94 0.65
CA GLN A 3 -8.30 36.51 0.70
C GLN A 3 -7.23 35.81 -0.14
N SER A 4 -6.55 34.84 0.44
CA SER A 4 -5.67 33.97 -0.34
C SER A 4 -6.51 33.03 -1.20
N PHE A 5 -6.05 32.80 -2.44
CA PHE A 5 -6.61 31.82 -3.36
C PHE A 5 -5.75 30.54 -3.44
N THR A 6 -4.73 30.42 -2.58
CA THR A 6 -3.82 29.27 -2.55
C THR A 6 -4.57 28.05 -1.99
N ALA A 7 -4.53 26.95 -2.73
CA ALA A 7 -5.04 25.67 -2.24
C ALA A 7 -4.10 25.08 -1.18
N PRO A 8 -4.61 24.31 -0.20
CA PRO A 8 -3.76 23.60 0.76
C PRO A 8 -2.74 22.67 0.08
N PRO A 9 -1.59 22.39 0.73
CA PRO A 9 -0.62 21.44 0.20
C PRO A 9 -1.25 20.04 0.05
N ILE A 10 -0.95 19.38 -1.08
CA ILE A 10 -1.45 18.03 -1.38
C ILE A 10 -0.39 17.02 -0.93
N LEU A 11 -0.66 16.33 0.18
CA LEU A 11 0.18 15.25 0.70
C LEU A 11 -0.67 14.00 0.93
N SER A 12 -0.03 12.84 0.84
CA SER A 12 -0.60 11.58 1.32
C SER A 12 -0.64 11.60 2.85
N SER A 13 -1.63 10.94 3.45
CA SER A 13 -1.67 10.74 4.90
C SER A 13 -0.55 9.83 5.40
N LYS A 14 0.01 8.99 4.53
CA LYS A 14 1.05 8.02 4.86
C LYS A 14 2.07 7.85 3.73
N TYR A 15 3.33 7.69 4.12
CA TYR A 15 4.46 7.40 3.25
C TYR A 15 5.31 6.26 3.83
N THR A 16 6.00 5.53 2.95
CA THR A 16 6.85 4.41 3.34
C THR A 16 8.26 4.62 2.80
N ILE A 17 9.25 4.49 3.69
CA ILE A 17 10.67 4.52 3.36
C ILE A 17 11.33 3.18 3.71
N CYS A 18 12.50 2.92 3.14
CA CYS A 18 13.33 1.79 3.56
C CYS A 18 14.80 2.17 3.40
N ASP A 19 15.50 2.34 4.52
CA ASP A 19 16.91 2.74 4.50
C ASP A 19 17.80 1.68 3.84
N LYS A 20 17.60 0.41 4.21
CA LYS A 20 18.36 -0.74 3.71
C LYS A 20 18.31 -0.91 2.19
N LYS A 21 17.20 -0.54 1.55
CA LYS A 21 17.00 -0.63 0.09
C LYS A 21 17.16 0.72 -0.60
N ASN A 22 17.60 1.75 0.12
CA ASN A 22 17.71 3.12 -0.36
C ASN A 22 16.42 3.65 -1.00
N VAL A 23 15.27 3.26 -0.46
CA VAL A 23 13.95 3.77 -0.88
C VAL A 23 13.67 5.02 -0.09
N ARG A 24 13.41 6.11 -0.81
CA ARG A 24 13.13 7.44 -0.27
C ARG A 24 11.88 8.01 -0.93
N VAL A 25 11.20 8.91 -0.24
CA VAL A 25 10.07 9.67 -0.78
C VAL A 25 10.50 11.12 -0.89
N VAL A 26 10.30 11.72 -2.05
CA VAL A 26 10.55 13.16 -2.26
C VAL A 26 9.21 13.88 -2.20
N LEU A 27 9.08 14.79 -1.25
CA LEU A 27 7.94 15.66 -1.07
C LEU A 27 8.28 17.03 -1.66
N ASP A 28 7.62 17.39 -2.76
CA ASP A 28 7.74 18.70 -3.40
C ASP A 28 6.39 19.39 -3.39
N LEU A 29 6.32 20.52 -2.70
CA LEU A 29 5.09 21.30 -2.53
C LEU A 29 4.89 22.32 -3.65
N GLY A 30 5.79 22.38 -4.63
CA GLY A 30 5.72 23.32 -5.74
C GLY A 30 5.93 24.78 -5.33
N ILE A 31 5.56 25.69 -6.23
CA ILE A 31 5.91 27.12 -6.15
C ILE A 31 4.83 28.00 -5.50
N GLN A 32 3.69 27.41 -5.10
CA GLN A 32 2.58 28.19 -4.51
C GLN A 32 2.86 28.68 -3.08
N PHE A 33 3.87 28.11 -2.42
CA PHE A 33 4.30 28.48 -1.07
C PHE A 33 5.71 29.07 -1.13
N LYS A 34 6.03 29.93 -0.16
CA LYS A 34 7.35 30.57 -0.03
C LYS A 34 8.12 30.15 1.23
N ASP A 35 7.40 29.81 2.31
CA ASP A 35 8.00 29.41 3.58
C ASP A 35 7.50 28.02 3.96
N PHE A 36 8.41 27.18 4.47
CA PHE A 36 8.13 25.81 4.87
C PHE A 36 8.73 25.55 6.24
N SER A 37 8.09 24.70 7.03
CA SER A 37 8.62 24.14 8.27
C SER A 37 8.16 22.70 8.36
N TRP A 38 9.11 21.78 8.20
CA TRP A 38 8.94 20.33 8.32
C TRP A 38 9.33 19.92 9.73
N ILE A 39 8.38 19.33 10.46
CA ILE A 39 8.51 19.07 11.89
C ILE A 39 8.34 17.57 12.13
N LEU A 40 9.25 16.96 12.90
CA LEU A 40 9.12 15.59 13.39
C LEU A 40 9.09 15.63 14.92
N ALA A 41 8.03 15.07 15.52
CA ALA A 41 7.88 15.02 16.97
C ALA A 41 8.08 16.39 17.68
N GLY A 42 7.65 17.47 17.04
CA GLY A 42 7.77 18.85 17.58
C GLY A 42 9.11 19.55 17.33
N VAL A 43 10.07 18.89 16.67
CA VAL A 43 11.36 19.49 16.28
C VAL A 43 11.34 19.83 14.80
N GLU A 44 11.62 21.09 14.45
CA GLU A 44 11.81 21.51 13.06
C GLU A 44 13.08 20.88 12.49
N LEU A 45 12.93 20.12 11.41
CA LEU A 45 14.02 19.43 10.71
C LEU A 45 14.51 20.20 9.49
N SER A 46 13.61 20.90 8.80
CA SER A 46 13.94 21.58 7.55
C SER A 46 12.93 22.69 7.23
N ASN A 47 13.38 23.67 6.45
CA ASN A 47 12.58 24.74 5.87
C ASN A 47 12.63 24.76 4.33
N ALA A 48 13.14 23.70 3.71
CA ALA A 48 13.23 23.59 2.27
C ALA A 48 11.86 23.33 1.62
N GLN A 49 11.65 23.81 0.39
CA GLN A 49 10.46 23.49 -0.41
C GLN A 49 10.36 21.98 -0.70
N ILE A 50 11.51 21.37 -1.02
CA ILE A 50 11.64 19.94 -1.30
C ILE A 50 12.20 19.28 -0.06
N PHE A 51 11.49 18.26 0.43
CA PHE A 51 11.87 17.51 1.62
C PHE A 51 11.88 16.01 1.35
N THR A 52 12.83 15.32 1.95
CA THR A 52 12.97 13.86 1.85
C THR A 52 13.06 13.31 3.26
N PRO A 53 11.96 12.81 3.85
CA PRO A 53 12.03 12.20 5.17
C PRO A 53 12.93 10.96 5.14
N ASP A 54 13.76 10.82 6.17
CA ASP A 54 14.71 9.74 6.38
C ASP A 54 14.45 8.96 7.67
N GLN A 55 13.48 9.38 8.47
CA GLN A 55 13.10 8.76 9.73
C GLN A 55 11.61 8.41 9.73
N ALA A 56 11.28 7.30 10.39
CA ALA A 56 9.88 6.96 10.66
C ALA A 56 9.33 7.84 11.79
N GLY A 57 8.06 8.20 11.68
CA GLY A 57 7.34 8.96 12.69
C GLY A 57 6.23 9.84 12.13
N ARG A 58 5.63 10.63 13.02
CA ARG A 58 4.57 11.58 12.67
C ARG A 58 5.18 12.94 12.36
N TYR A 59 4.95 13.39 11.14
CA TYR A 59 5.41 14.67 10.64
C TYR A 59 4.26 15.67 10.61
N SER A 60 4.61 16.94 10.83
CA SER A 60 3.74 18.08 10.60
C SER A 60 4.45 19.04 9.65
N LEU A 61 3.70 19.60 8.71
CA LEU A 61 4.12 20.64 7.79
C LEU A 61 3.38 21.93 8.11
N ILE A 62 4.13 23.03 8.18
CA ILE A 62 3.59 24.38 8.12
C ILE A 62 4.11 25.03 6.84
N ALA A 63 3.21 25.36 5.91
CA ALA A 63 3.55 26.04 4.67
C ALA A 63 2.88 27.41 4.62
N LYS A 64 3.61 28.46 4.24
CA LYS A 64 3.04 29.80 4.04
C LYS A 64 3.09 30.22 2.60
N ASP A 65 2.00 30.79 2.12
CA ASP A 65 1.93 31.37 0.79
C ASP A 65 2.54 32.78 0.74
N TRP A 66 2.53 33.36 -0.47
CA TRP A 66 3.06 34.69 -0.72
C TRP A 66 2.35 35.79 0.05
N GLN A 67 1.06 35.61 0.33
CA GLN A 67 0.19 36.48 1.11
C GLN A 67 0.35 36.31 2.63
N GLY A 68 1.15 35.33 3.07
CA GLY A 68 1.43 35.05 4.47
C GLY A 68 0.38 34.17 5.16
N CYS A 69 -0.54 33.56 4.41
CA CYS A 69 -1.50 32.59 4.95
C CYS A 69 -0.78 31.27 5.25
N ALA A 70 -0.98 30.74 6.45
CA ALA A 70 -0.37 29.49 6.90
C ALA A 70 -1.32 28.30 6.71
N PHE A 71 -0.79 27.23 6.15
CA PHE A 71 -1.45 25.96 5.92
C PHE A 71 -0.74 24.87 6.72
N PHE A 72 -1.52 23.92 7.22
CA PHE A 72 -1.04 22.84 8.07
C PHE A 72 -1.40 21.50 7.43
N ALA A 73 -0.46 20.55 7.46
CA ALA A 73 -0.71 19.18 7.04
C ALA A 73 0.05 18.21 7.96
N ASP A 74 -0.58 17.10 8.30
CA ASP A 74 0.04 16.03 9.08
C ASP A 74 0.11 14.76 8.24
N PHE A 75 1.21 14.02 8.36
CA PHE A 75 1.39 12.74 7.69
C PHE A 75 2.28 11.81 8.52
N GLU A 76 2.17 10.51 8.25
CA GLU A 76 3.00 9.49 8.88
C GLU A 76 4.03 8.95 7.88
N VAL A 77 5.25 8.74 8.37
CA VAL A 77 6.29 8.01 7.66
C VAL A 77 6.56 6.72 8.41
N GLU A 78 6.46 5.59 7.73
CA GLU A 78 6.85 4.29 8.29
C GLU A 78 8.12 3.75 7.61
N GLU A 79 8.91 2.98 8.36
CA GLU A 79 10.01 2.22 7.79
C GLU A 79 9.56 0.78 7.52
N LYS A 80 9.41 0.44 6.24
CA LYS A 80 9.03 -0.90 5.79
C LYS A 80 9.76 -1.26 4.51
N CYS A 81 10.39 -2.43 4.51
CA CYS A 81 11.28 -2.85 3.42
C CYS A 81 10.76 -4.02 2.59
N GLU A 82 9.79 -4.77 3.10
CA GLU A 82 9.21 -5.93 2.42
C GLU A 82 7.70 -5.75 2.30
N PRO A 83 7.11 -6.07 1.13
CA PRO A 83 5.67 -6.04 0.98
C PRO A 83 5.01 -7.16 1.79
N GLU A 84 3.84 -6.88 2.35
CA GLU A 84 3.04 -7.84 3.08
C GLU A 84 1.63 -7.95 2.49
N LEU A 85 1.10 -9.16 2.57
CA LEU A 85 -0.28 -9.48 2.20
C LEU A 85 -0.95 -10.16 3.39
N ARG A 86 -2.16 -9.72 3.74
CA ARG A 86 -3.04 -10.41 4.70
C ARG A 86 -4.10 -11.18 3.93
N TYR A 87 -4.18 -12.48 4.17
CA TYR A 87 -5.14 -13.39 3.53
C TYR A 87 -5.39 -14.60 4.43
N PRO A 88 -6.51 -15.33 4.28
CA PRO A 88 -6.82 -16.46 5.14
C PRO A 88 -5.99 -17.69 4.77
N ASN A 89 -5.77 -18.58 5.75
CA ASN A 89 -5.19 -19.91 5.53
C ASN A 89 -6.26 -21.01 5.36
N ALA A 90 -7.54 -20.65 5.55
CA ALA A 90 -8.69 -21.53 5.46
C ALA A 90 -9.91 -20.77 4.91
N ILE A 91 -10.67 -21.41 4.02
CA ILE A 91 -11.90 -20.89 3.44
C ILE A 91 -13.02 -21.92 3.55
N ARG A 92 -14.27 -21.47 3.37
CA ARG A 92 -15.44 -22.34 3.37
C ARG A 92 -16.26 -22.10 2.11
N THR A 93 -16.43 -23.14 1.30
CA THR A 93 -17.13 -23.00 0.03
C THR A 93 -18.62 -22.68 0.27
N GLY A 94 -19.14 -21.67 -0.44
CA GLY A 94 -20.52 -21.22 -0.30
C GLY A 94 -20.79 -20.27 0.88
N ASP A 95 -19.76 -19.87 1.62
CA ASP A 95 -19.84 -18.84 2.67
C ASP A 95 -19.04 -17.60 2.20
N PRO A 96 -19.72 -16.53 1.72
CA PRO A 96 -19.06 -15.35 1.16
C PRO A 96 -18.09 -14.66 2.13
N GLU A 97 -18.37 -14.72 3.44
CA GLU A 97 -17.51 -14.12 4.48
C GLU A 97 -16.25 -14.94 4.76
N ARG A 98 -16.17 -16.16 4.21
CA ARG A 98 -15.04 -17.08 4.36
C ARG A 98 -14.44 -17.44 3.02
N SER A 99 -14.42 -16.50 2.08
CA SER A 99 -13.72 -16.61 0.80
C SER A 99 -12.22 -16.31 0.95
N PHE A 100 -11.43 -16.67 -0.05
CA PHE A 100 -10.02 -16.29 -0.11
C PHE A 100 -9.91 -14.84 -0.57
N GLU A 101 -9.77 -13.93 0.39
CA GLU A 101 -9.63 -12.50 0.16
C GLU A 101 -8.22 -12.03 0.52
N ILE A 102 -7.68 -11.08 -0.24
CA ILE A 102 -6.33 -10.55 -0.06
C ILE A 102 -6.39 -9.05 0.24
N TYR A 103 -5.68 -8.64 1.29
CA TYR A 103 -5.49 -7.26 1.68
C TYR A 103 -3.99 -6.92 1.63
N PRO A 104 -3.53 -6.17 0.61
CA PRO A 104 -2.16 -5.70 0.53
C PRO A 104 -1.87 -4.54 1.48
N ASP A 105 -0.59 -4.28 1.71
CA ASP A 105 -0.10 -3.03 2.26
C ASP A 105 0.25 -1.99 1.16
N ASN A 106 0.75 -0.83 1.57
CA ASN A 106 1.17 0.25 0.67
C ASN A 106 2.42 -0.01 -0.18
N LEU A 107 3.14 -1.11 0.02
CA LEU A 107 4.31 -1.50 -0.78
C LEU A 107 3.95 -2.38 -1.96
N VAL A 108 2.72 -2.87 -2.04
CA VAL A 108 2.23 -3.69 -3.16
C VAL A 108 1.61 -2.79 -4.23
N ASP A 109 2.15 -2.87 -5.45
CA ASP A 109 1.67 -2.12 -6.62
C ASP A 109 0.71 -2.95 -7.46
N GLU A 110 1.09 -4.19 -7.74
CA GLU A 110 0.31 -5.16 -8.53
C GLU A 110 0.41 -6.54 -7.87
N LEU A 111 -0.64 -7.32 -8.03
CA LEU A 111 -0.76 -8.68 -7.51
C LEU A 111 -1.27 -9.63 -8.59
N GLU A 112 -0.67 -10.80 -8.66
CA GLU A 112 -1.15 -11.92 -9.47
C GLU A 112 -1.29 -13.16 -8.58
N LEU A 113 -2.51 -13.69 -8.49
CA LEU A 113 -2.89 -14.84 -7.68
C LEU A 113 -3.05 -16.08 -8.58
N PHE A 114 -2.41 -17.17 -8.17
CA PHE A 114 -2.59 -18.50 -8.76
C PHE A 114 -2.95 -19.50 -7.67
N ILE A 115 -3.96 -20.33 -7.93
CA ILE A 115 -4.34 -21.44 -7.05
C ILE A 115 -4.31 -22.74 -7.84
N TYR A 116 -3.58 -23.71 -7.32
CA TYR A 116 -3.40 -25.02 -7.92
C TYR A 116 -4.02 -26.09 -7.03
N ASN A 117 -4.62 -27.10 -7.66
CA ASN A 117 -5.01 -28.32 -6.95
C ASN A 117 -3.80 -29.21 -6.63
N ARG A 118 -4.03 -30.31 -5.91
CA ARG A 118 -2.98 -31.26 -5.47
C ARG A 118 -2.15 -31.89 -6.60
N TRP A 119 -2.63 -31.84 -7.84
CA TRP A 119 -1.94 -32.39 -9.01
C TRP A 119 -1.17 -31.32 -9.79
N GLY A 120 -1.13 -30.09 -9.30
CA GLY A 120 -0.46 -28.96 -9.97
C GLY A 120 -1.27 -28.36 -11.12
N GLN A 121 -2.55 -28.72 -11.28
CA GLN A 121 -3.43 -28.05 -12.24
C GLN A 121 -3.85 -26.69 -11.68
N LEU A 122 -3.69 -25.64 -12.49
CA LEU A 122 -4.20 -24.30 -12.19
C LEU A 122 -5.73 -24.33 -12.24
N ILE A 123 -6.36 -23.98 -11.12
CA ILE A 123 -7.83 -23.95 -11.00
C ILE A 123 -8.39 -22.54 -10.79
N TYR A 124 -7.55 -21.58 -10.40
CA TYR A 124 -7.93 -20.18 -10.29
C TYR A 124 -6.73 -19.29 -10.60
N HIS A 125 -6.96 -18.23 -11.37
CA HIS A 125 -5.99 -17.20 -11.70
C HIS A 125 -6.67 -15.83 -11.70
N CYS A 126 -6.00 -14.84 -11.16
CA CYS A 126 -6.47 -13.46 -11.15
C CYS A 126 -5.29 -12.47 -11.11
N GLU A 127 -5.46 -11.33 -11.75
CA GLU A 127 -4.54 -10.19 -11.70
C GLU A 127 -5.28 -8.96 -11.16
N ASP A 128 -4.63 -8.24 -10.25
CA ASP A 128 -5.07 -6.94 -9.76
C ASP A 128 -3.94 -5.91 -9.89
N LYS A 129 -4.22 -4.84 -10.65
CA LYS A 129 -3.28 -3.75 -10.95
C LYS A 129 -3.70 -2.42 -10.33
N LYS A 130 -4.75 -2.43 -9.50
CA LYS A 130 -5.32 -1.24 -8.87
C LYS A 130 -5.46 -1.47 -7.37
N LEU A 131 -4.32 -1.64 -6.72
CA LEU A 131 -4.25 -1.92 -5.30
C LEU A 131 -4.08 -0.64 -4.48
N GLU A 132 -4.72 -0.63 -3.32
CA GLU A 132 -4.66 0.45 -2.35
C GLU A 132 -4.36 -0.13 -0.97
N ASP A 133 -3.65 0.63 -0.12
CA ASP A 133 -3.22 0.18 1.21
C ASP A 133 -4.41 -0.22 2.08
N GLY A 134 -4.41 -1.47 2.54
CA GLY A 134 -5.46 -2.00 3.41
C GLY A 134 -6.82 -2.21 2.74
N VAL A 135 -6.96 -1.95 1.43
CA VAL A 135 -8.19 -2.17 0.66
C VAL A 135 -8.17 -3.57 0.06
N LYS A 136 -9.32 -4.25 0.08
CA LYS A 136 -9.45 -5.61 -0.47
C LYS A 136 -9.14 -5.63 -1.97
N SER A 137 -8.29 -6.57 -2.40
CA SER A 137 -8.03 -6.84 -3.81
C SER A 137 -9.29 -7.39 -4.51
N SER A 138 -9.44 -7.07 -5.79
CA SER A 138 -10.43 -7.66 -6.67
C SER A 138 -10.24 -9.17 -6.88
N CYS A 139 -9.07 -9.72 -6.57
CA CYS A 139 -8.81 -11.15 -6.59
C CYS A 139 -9.42 -11.85 -5.38
N VAL A 140 -10.59 -12.44 -5.59
CA VAL A 140 -11.34 -13.22 -4.59
C VAL A 140 -11.64 -14.61 -5.14
N TRP A 141 -11.29 -15.65 -4.37
CA TRP A 141 -11.65 -17.03 -4.72
C TRP A 141 -12.61 -17.63 -3.69
N ASP A 142 -13.73 -18.16 -4.15
CA ASP A 142 -14.85 -18.64 -3.34
C ASP A 142 -14.82 -20.16 -3.07
N GLY A 143 -13.73 -20.85 -3.46
CA GLY A 143 -13.63 -22.30 -3.35
C GLY A 143 -14.30 -23.06 -4.50
N THR A 144 -14.57 -22.42 -5.64
CA THR A 144 -15.14 -23.10 -6.82
C THR A 144 -14.16 -23.24 -7.98
N PHE A 145 -14.37 -24.25 -8.81
CA PHE A 145 -13.72 -24.44 -10.09
C PHE A 145 -14.75 -24.93 -11.11
N ASN A 146 -14.86 -24.28 -12.27
CA ASN A 146 -15.90 -24.55 -13.27
C ASN A 146 -17.32 -24.60 -12.65
N SER A 147 -17.65 -23.59 -11.84
CA SER A 147 -18.94 -23.45 -11.14
C SER A 147 -19.29 -24.58 -10.18
N THR A 148 -18.32 -25.42 -9.80
CA THR A 148 -18.50 -26.53 -8.86
C THR A 148 -17.58 -26.35 -7.66
N ALA A 149 -18.08 -26.67 -6.47
CA ALA A 149 -17.28 -26.68 -5.25
C ALA A 149 -16.08 -27.61 -5.40
N VAL A 150 -14.88 -27.13 -5.06
CA VAL A 150 -13.70 -27.99 -5.04
C VAL A 150 -13.72 -28.90 -3.81
N PRO A 151 -13.12 -30.10 -3.86
CA PRO A 151 -13.09 -31.00 -2.71
C PRO A 151 -12.37 -30.39 -1.50
N ASN A 152 -12.79 -30.77 -0.30
CA ASN A 152 -12.13 -30.40 0.94
C ASN A 152 -10.68 -30.90 0.93
N SER A 153 -9.73 -29.96 0.87
CA SER A 153 -8.31 -30.26 0.72
C SER A 153 -7.46 -29.02 0.96
N SER A 154 -6.15 -29.19 0.87
CA SER A 154 -5.18 -28.10 0.80
C SER A 154 -4.83 -27.79 -0.65
N TYR A 155 -4.88 -26.52 -1.02
CA TYR A 155 -4.59 -26.01 -2.36
C TYR A 155 -3.35 -25.14 -2.30
N SER A 156 -2.46 -25.31 -3.29
CA SER A 156 -1.24 -24.51 -3.38
C SER A 156 -1.54 -23.13 -3.91
N VAL A 157 -1.06 -22.09 -3.24
CA VAL A 157 -1.25 -20.69 -3.62
C VAL A 157 0.11 -20.10 -3.99
N LEU A 158 0.17 -19.46 -5.15
CA LEU A 158 1.33 -18.69 -5.59
C LEU A 158 0.89 -17.25 -5.84
N LEU A 159 1.56 -16.32 -5.19
CA LEU A 159 1.33 -14.89 -5.29
C LEU A 159 2.56 -14.27 -5.94
N ARG A 160 2.37 -13.50 -7.01
CA ARG A 160 3.41 -12.62 -7.54
C ARG A 160 3.05 -11.19 -7.22
N ILE A 161 3.99 -10.48 -6.61
CA ILE A 161 3.81 -9.16 -6.05
C ILE A 161 4.78 -8.23 -6.76
N ARG A 162 4.27 -7.18 -7.42
CA ARG A 162 5.11 -6.06 -7.85
C ARG A 162 5.24 -5.06 -6.72
N VAL A 163 6.47 -4.66 -6.42
CA VAL A 163 6.74 -3.71 -5.34
C VAL A 163 6.63 -2.27 -5.84
N LYS A 164 5.90 -1.43 -5.11
CA LYS A 164 5.67 -0.03 -5.44
C LYS A 164 6.98 0.76 -5.47
N GLY A 165 7.15 1.57 -6.51
CA GLY A 165 8.33 2.42 -6.69
C GLY A 165 9.64 1.65 -6.99
N GLN A 166 9.56 0.34 -7.24
CA GLN A 166 10.71 -0.51 -7.54
C GLN A 166 10.42 -1.37 -8.77
N ASN A 167 11.45 -1.68 -9.57
CA ASN A 167 11.33 -2.68 -10.63
C ASN A 167 11.62 -4.09 -10.08
N LEU A 168 10.91 -4.46 -9.02
CA LEU A 168 11.10 -5.70 -8.28
C LEU A 168 9.78 -6.49 -8.21
N THR A 169 9.88 -7.80 -8.46
CA THR A 169 8.79 -8.75 -8.28
C THR A 169 9.17 -9.78 -7.22
N VAL A 170 8.33 -9.92 -6.18
CA VAL A 170 8.46 -10.92 -5.13
C VAL A 170 7.47 -12.05 -5.39
N VAL A 171 7.91 -13.30 -5.17
CA VAL A 171 7.04 -14.47 -5.29
C VAL A 171 6.86 -15.11 -3.93
N GLN A 172 5.61 -15.23 -3.49
CA GLN A 172 5.23 -15.92 -2.26
C GLN A 172 4.49 -17.22 -2.60
N LYS A 173 4.88 -18.32 -1.94
CA LYS A 173 4.24 -19.63 -2.08
C LYS A 173 3.67 -20.03 -0.73
N THR A 174 2.40 -20.43 -0.71
CA THR A 174 1.67 -20.81 0.50
C THR A 174 0.60 -21.86 0.16
N SER A 175 -0.29 -22.15 1.11
CA SER A 175 -1.44 -23.02 0.90
C SER A 175 -2.68 -22.46 1.58
N VAL A 176 -3.84 -22.75 1.00
CA VAL A 176 -5.15 -22.51 1.61
C VAL A 176 -5.90 -23.82 1.79
N THR A 177 -6.53 -24.02 2.94
CA THR A 177 -7.39 -25.17 3.20
C THR A 177 -8.84 -24.83 2.84
N VAL A 178 -9.54 -25.73 2.15
CA VAL A 178 -10.95 -25.58 1.81
C VAL A 178 -11.79 -26.58 2.63
N PHE A 179 -12.87 -26.10 3.23
CA PHE A 179 -13.82 -26.88 4.03
C PHE A 179 -15.26 -26.83 3.49
#